data_AF-A0A3B8QZB8-F1
#
_entry.id   AF-A0A3B8QZB8-F1
#
_cell.length_a   1.000
_cell.length_b   1.000
_cell.length_c   1.000
_cell.angle_alpha   90.00
_cell.angle_beta   90.00
_cell.angle_gamma   90.00
#
_symmetry.space_group_name_H-M   'P 1'
#
loop_
_entity.id
_entity.type
_entity.pdbx_description
1 polymer ?
#
loop_
_entity_poly.entity_id
_entity_poly.type
_entity_poly.pdbx_seq_one_letter_code
_entity_poly.pdbx_strand_id
1 'polypeptide(L)'
;MPDVYLCMDGVPVWVELKIVKNGKVNPSKSQIAWHSSHSRCNGVSFFLAHDPATGGVYLFDGASAIDLLGSKMCDLRPAIRWSGDLRSAPAALRDLSKELWFGAH
;
A
#
# COMPACT_ATOMS: atom_id res chain seq x y z
N MET A 1 -12.38 1.34 -5.61
CA MET A 1 -11.45 0.98 -6.69
C MET A 1 -10.20 1.82 -6.47
N PRO A 2 -9.00 1.20 -6.47
CA PRO A 2 -7.74 1.92 -6.29
C PRO A 2 -7.42 2.84 -7.47
N ASP A 3 -6.59 3.83 -7.23
CA ASP A 3 -6.22 4.85 -8.21
C ASP A 3 -5.39 4.28 -9.38
N VAL A 4 -4.61 3.24 -9.11
CA VAL A 4 -3.68 2.66 -10.08
C VAL A 4 -3.93 1.16 -10.21
N TYR A 5 -3.98 0.71 -11.45
CA TYR A 5 -3.88 -0.71 -11.83
C TYR A 5 -2.73 -0.85 -12.82
N LEU A 6 -1.90 -1.88 -12.64
CA LEU A 6 -0.76 -2.16 -13.49
C LEU A 6 -0.46 -3.65 -13.50
N CYS A 7 0.24 -4.11 -14.54
CA CYS A 7 0.80 -5.45 -14.61
C CYS A 7 2.33 -5.35 -14.55
N MET A 8 2.93 -5.95 -13.53
CA MET A 8 4.38 -5.98 -13.34
C MET A 8 4.88 -7.42 -13.35
N ASP A 9 5.70 -7.76 -14.35
CA ASP A 9 6.21 -9.13 -14.57
C ASP A 9 5.11 -10.21 -14.57
N GLY A 10 3.94 -9.89 -15.15
CA GLY A 10 2.81 -10.81 -15.19
C GLY A 10 1.97 -10.84 -13.90
N VAL A 11 2.33 -10.09 -12.87
CA VAL A 11 1.54 -9.94 -11.64
C VAL A 11 0.58 -8.76 -11.80
N PRO A 12 -0.74 -8.95 -11.65
CA PRO A 12 -1.70 -7.86 -11.59
C PRO A 12 -1.62 -7.18 -10.22
N VAL A 13 -1.36 -5.87 -10.21
CA VAL A 13 -1.10 -5.08 -9.00
C VAL A 13 -2.03 -3.87 -8.96
N TRP A 14 -2.67 -3.66 -7.81
CA TRP A 14 -3.47 -2.47 -7.56
C TRP A 14 -2.85 -1.61 -6.48
N VAL A 15 -2.83 -0.28 -6.69
CA VAL A 15 -2.25 0.66 -5.72
C VAL A 15 -3.19 1.83 -5.49
N GLU A 16 -3.50 2.08 -4.23
CA GLU A 16 -4.18 3.28 -3.77
C GLU A 16 -3.15 4.31 -3.33
N LEU A 17 -3.28 5.56 -3.81
CA LEU A 17 -2.32 6.62 -3.53
C LEU A 17 -2.80 7.48 -2.37
N LYS A 18 -1.91 7.76 -1.42
CA LYS A 18 -2.22 8.62 -0.26
C LYS A 18 -1.17 9.67 -0.02
N ILE A 19 -1.66 10.82 0.44
CA ILE A 19 -0.82 11.85 1.05
C ILE A 19 -1.01 11.75 2.56
N VAL A 20 0.08 11.67 3.31
CA VAL A 20 0.06 11.77 4.76
C VAL A 20 -0.37 13.19 5.13
N LYS A 21 -1.45 13.30 5.90
CA LYS A 21 -1.99 14.59 6.38
C LYS A 21 -2.05 14.55 7.89
N ASN A 22 -1.51 15.58 8.54
CA ASN A 22 -1.43 15.66 10.00
C ASN A 22 -0.82 14.39 10.64
N GLY A 23 0.21 13.83 10.00
CA GLY A 23 0.90 12.62 10.44
C GLY A 23 0.07 11.33 10.35
N LYS A 24 -1.01 11.32 9.56
CA LYS A 24 -1.92 10.18 9.40
C LYS A 24 -2.13 9.82 7.94
N VAL A 25 -2.35 8.54 7.69
CA VAL A 25 -2.93 8.03 6.44
C VAL A 25 -4.42 7.82 6.70
N ASN A 26 -5.28 8.17 5.74
CA ASN A 26 -6.73 8.04 5.90
C ASN A 26 -7.36 7.48 4.62
N PRO A 27 -7.47 6.15 4.49
CA PRO A 27 -8.27 5.54 3.45
C PRO A 27 -9.77 5.73 3.71
N SER A 28 -10.55 5.84 2.63
CA SER A 28 -12.01 5.88 2.72
C SER A 28 -12.58 4.49 3.00
N LYS A 29 -13.81 4.42 3.52
CA LYS A 29 -14.48 3.13 3.80
C LYS A 29 -14.59 2.25 2.55
N SER A 30 -14.84 2.83 1.38
CA SER A 30 -14.93 2.07 0.12
C SER A 30 -13.57 1.54 -0.33
N GLN A 31 -12.48 2.25 -0.06
CA GLN A 31 -11.13 1.78 -0.31
C GLN A 31 -10.78 0.61 0.61
N ILE A 32 -11.08 0.73 1.91
CA ILE A 32 -10.89 -0.34 2.87
C ILE A 32 -11.65 -1.60 2.45
N ALA A 33 -12.94 -1.46 2.12
CA ALA A 33 -13.77 -2.58 1.69
C ALA A 33 -13.22 -3.28 0.44
N TRP A 34 -12.76 -2.50 -0.54
CA TRP A 34 -12.19 -3.02 -1.78
C TRP A 34 -10.90 -3.81 -1.50
N HIS A 35 -9.93 -3.22 -0.79
CA HIS A 35 -8.64 -3.86 -0.50
C HIS A 35 -8.82 -5.11 0.38
N SER A 36 -9.71 -5.04 1.37
CA SER A 36 -10.04 -6.21 2.21
C SER A 36 -10.63 -7.35 1.37
N SER A 37 -11.55 -7.04 0.45
CA SER A 37 -12.16 -8.06 -0.39
C SER A 37 -11.18 -8.64 -1.41
N HIS A 38 -10.30 -7.81 -1.97
CA HIS A 38 -9.30 -8.24 -2.93
C HIS A 38 -8.24 -9.14 -2.29
N SER A 39 -7.75 -8.75 -1.11
CA SER A 39 -6.76 -9.52 -0.34
C SER A 39 -7.30 -10.90 0.07
N ARG A 40 -8.60 -11.01 0.39
CA ARG A 40 -9.26 -12.31 0.67
C ARG A 40 -9.26 -13.28 -0.51
N CYS A 41 -9.08 -12.79 -1.73
CA CYS A 41 -8.97 -13.61 -2.94
C CYS A 41 -7.52 -13.77 -3.39
N ASN A 42 -6.54 -13.58 -2.49
CA ASN A 42 -5.10 -13.56 -2.78
C ASN A 42 -4.69 -12.52 -3.85
N GLY A 43 -5.50 -11.47 -4.01
CA GLY A 43 -5.20 -10.38 -4.92
C GLY A 43 -4.15 -9.44 -4.35
N VAL A 44 -3.19 -9.02 -5.18
CA VAL A 44 -2.07 -8.17 -4.77
C VAL A 44 -2.47 -6.71 -4.83
N SER A 45 -2.50 -6.06 -3.67
CA SER A 45 -2.81 -4.63 -3.60
C SER A 45 -2.05 -3.92 -2.50
N PHE A 46 -1.85 -2.61 -2.66
CA PHE A 46 -1.05 -1.79 -1.75
C PHE A 46 -1.65 -0.40 -1.52
N PHE A 47 -1.22 0.24 -0.43
CA PHE A 47 -1.30 1.69 -0.26
C PHE A 47 0.09 2.29 -0.38
N LEU A 48 0.26 3.29 -1.24
CA LEU A 48 1.48 4.08 -1.37
C LEU A 48 1.25 5.46 -0.75
N ALA A 49 1.79 5.68 0.44
CA ALA A 49 1.66 6.94 1.16
C ALA A 49 2.91 7.80 1.00
N HIS A 50 2.74 9.05 0.56
CA HIS A 50 3.80 10.05 0.55
C HIS A 50 3.57 11.06 1.66
N ASP A 51 4.61 11.36 2.44
CA ASP A 51 4.64 12.41 3.44
C ASP A 51 5.40 13.63 2.92
N PRO A 52 4.70 14.70 2.49
CA PRO A 52 5.35 15.90 1.96
C PRO A 52 6.22 16.63 2.98
N ALA A 53 5.98 16.44 4.28
CA ALA A 53 6.76 17.12 5.33
C ALA A 53 8.17 16.55 5.45
N THR A 54 8.32 15.25 5.17
CA THR A 54 9.60 14.53 5.27
C THR A 54 10.17 14.11 3.92
N GLY A 55 9.37 14.14 2.86
CA GLY A 55 9.67 13.54 1.56
C GLY A 55 9.64 12.00 1.57
N GLY A 56 9.24 11.40 2.70
CA GLY A 56 9.21 9.96 2.87
C GLY A 56 8.07 9.31 2.10
N VAL A 57 8.34 8.14 1.54
CA VAL A 57 7.35 7.29 0.86
C VAL A 57 7.27 5.96 1.57
N TYR A 58 6.04 5.47 1.77
CA TYR A 58 5.75 4.28 2.56
C TYR A 58 4.80 3.37 1.80
N LEU A 59 5.15 2.10 1.69
CA LEU A 59 4.31 1.05 1.12
C LEU A 59 3.70 0.21 2.25
N PHE A 60 2.39 0.03 2.17
CA PHE A 60 1.61 -0.84 3.04
C PHE A 60 0.91 -1.90 2.22
N ASP A 61 0.77 -3.09 2.79
CA ASP A 61 -0.06 -4.16 2.24
C ASP A 61 -1.54 -3.75 2.22
N GLY A 62 -2.26 -4.09 1.16
CA GLY A 62 -3.71 -3.92 1.08
C GLY A 62 -4.47 -4.65 2.18
N ALA A 63 -3.93 -5.75 2.71
CA ALA A 63 -4.50 -6.46 3.85
C ALA A 63 -4.51 -5.61 5.14
N SER A 64 -3.62 -4.62 5.27
CA SER A 64 -3.54 -3.71 6.42
C SER A 64 -4.48 -2.50 6.30
N ALA A 65 -5.44 -2.50 5.37
CA ALA A 65 -6.33 -1.37 5.11
C ALA A 65 -7.09 -0.85 6.35
N ILE A 66 -7.48 -1.75 7.26
CA ILE A 66 -8.18 -1.38 8.49
C ILE A 66 -7.23 -0.68 9.47
N ASP A 67 -6.01 -1.17 9.61
CA ASP A 67 -5.00 -0.60 10.51
C ASP A 67 -4.61 0.83 10.12
N LEU A 68 -4.71 1.14 8.82
CA LEU A 68 -4.45 2.47 8.27
C LEU A 68 -5.49 3.52 8.66
N LEU A 69 -6.70 3.15 9.08
CA LEU A 69 -7.78 4.11 9.32
C LEU A 69 -7.54 4.93 10.59
N GLY A 70 -7.19 6.21 10.43
CA GLY A 70 -7.08 7.17 11.54
C GLY A 70 -5.82 7.03 12.40
N SER A 71 -4.99 6.01 12.11
CA SER A 71 -3.72 5.73 12.77
C SER A 71 -2.65 6.76 12.40
N LYS A 72 -1.75 7.02 13.36
CA LYS A 72 -0.59 7.89 13.12
C LYS A 72 0.52 7.09 12.45
N MET A 73 1.33 7.76 11.64
CA MET A 73 2.50 7.15 10.99
C MET A 73 3.48 6.50 11.99
N CYS A 74 3.60 7.03 13.21
CA CYS A 74 4.44 6.42 14.25
C CYS A 74 3.92 5.04 14.70
N ASP A 75 2.60 4.86 14.72
CA ASP A 75 1.94 3.63 15.16
C ASP A 75 1.92 2.59 14.02
N LEU A 76 1.97 3.08 12.78
CA LEU A 76 1.95 2.26 11.57
C LEU A 76 3.32 1.66 11.20
N ARG A 77 4.40 2.00 11.91
CA ARG A 77 5.76 1.50 11.62
C ARG A 77 5.84 -0.03 11.44
N PRO A 78 5.17 -0.86 12.27
CA PRO A 78 5.19 -2.31 12.09
C PRO A 78 4.49 -2.80 10.81
N ALA A 79 3.55 -2.03 10.26
CA ALA A 79 2.79 -2.36 9.05
C ALA A 79 3.47 -1.88 7.76
N ILE A 80 4.54 -1.08 7.86
CA ILE A 80 5.31 -0.62 6.70
C ILE A 80 6.05 -1.81 6.10
N ARG A 81 5.70 -2.16 4.86
CA ARG A 81 6.41 -3.20 4.09
C ARG A 81 7.69 -2.65 3.47
N TRP A 82 7.70 -1.37 3.14
CA TRP A 82 8.87 -0.68 2.63
C TRP A 82 8.75 0.83 2.85
N SER A 83 9.90 1.50 3.05
CA SER A 83 9.99 2.95 3.07
C SER A 83 11.23 3.44 2.33
N GLY A 84 11.11 4.56 1.62
CA GLY A 84 12.24 5.15 0.90
C GLY A 84 11.82 6.43 0.16
N ASP A 85 12.51 6.71 -0.94
CA ASP A 85 12.23 7.84 -1.81
C ASP A 85 11.28 7.46 -2.96
N LEU A 86 10.62 8.44 -3.57
CA LEU A 86 9.62 8.17 -4.61
C LEU A 86 10.20 7.48 -5.86
N ARG A 87 11.48 7.67 -6.18
CA ARG A 87 12.10 7.11 -7.40
C ARG A 87 12.38 5.62 -7.24
N SER A 88 12.62 5.16 -6.02
CA SER A 88 12.83 3.74 -5.71
C SER A 88 11.52 2.97 -5.44
N ALA A 89 10.41 3.68 -5.23
CA ALA A 89 9.10 3.05 -4.95
C ALA A 89 8.64 2.04 -6.01
N PRO A 90 8.81 2.23 -7.34
CA PRO A 90 8.42 1.23 -8.32
C PRO A 90 9.19 -0.10 -8.20
N ALA A 91 10.48 -0.04 -7.85
CA ALA A 91 11.30 -1.24 -7.66
C ALA A 91 10.84 -2.01 -6.42
N ALA A 92 10.61 -1.30 -5.30
CA ALA A 92 10.07 -1.91 -4.09
C ALA A 92 8.68 -2.51 -4.30
N LEU A 93 7.80 -1.80 -5.01
CA LEU A 93 6.48 -2.30 -5.37
C LEU A 93 6.58 -3.59 -6.18
N ARG A 94 7.51 -3.64 -7.16
CA ARG A 94 7.74 -4.83 -7.99
C ARG A 94 8.14 -6.05 -7.17
N ASP A 95 9.10 -5.88 -6.26
CA ASP A 95 9.61 -6.97 -5.43
C ASP A 95 8.54 -7.48 -4.45
N LEU A 96 7.86 -6.56 -3.75
CA LEU A 96 6.75 -6.90 -2.84
C LEU A 96 5.56 -7.53 -3.57
N SER A 97 5.27 -7.11 -4.80
CA SER A 97 4.19 -7.69 -5.60
C SER A 97 4.47 -9.16 -5.91
N LYS A 98 5.72 -9.50 -6.24
CA LYS A 98 6.12 -10.90 -6.46
C LYS A 98 6.06 -11.71 -5.18
N GLU A 99 6.55 -11.16 -4.08
CA GLU A 99 6.50 -11.81 -2.77
C GLU A 99 5.06 -12.21 -2.40
N LEU A 100 4.12 -11.27 -2.53
CA LEU A 100 2.71 -11.53 -2.24
C LEU A 100 2.06 -12.49 -3.24
N TRP A 101 2.35 -12.36 -4.53
CA TRP A 101 1.74 -13.20 -5.56
C TRP A 101 2.21 -14.65 -5.51
N PHE A 102 3.52 -14.87 -5.37
CA PHE A 102 4.12 -16.21 -5.38
C PHE A 102 4.19 -16.84 -3.99
N GLY A 103 4.17 -16.05 -2.91
CA GLY A 103 4.14 -16.55 -1.54
C GLY A 103 2.75 -16.99 -1.05
N ALA A 104 1.69 -16.67 -1.79
CA ALA A 104 0.31 -17.07 -1.49
C ALA A 104 -0.06 -18.49 -2.02
N HIS A 105 0.90 -19.22 -2.59
CA HIS A 105 0.73 -20.53 -3.21
C HIS A 105 1.67 -21.59 -2.65
#